data_AF-A0A2E0HTH7-F1
#
_entry.id   AF-A0A2E0HTH7-F1
#
_cell.length_a   1.000
_cell.length_b   1.000
_cell.length_c   1.000
_cell.angle_alpha   90.00
_cell.angle_beta   90.00
_cell.angle_gamma   90.00
#
_symmetry.space_group_name_H-M   'P 1'
#
loop_
_entity.id
_entity.type
_entity.pdbx_description
1 polymer ?
#
loop_
_entity_poly.entity_id
_entity_poly.type
_entity_poly.pdbx_seq_one_letter_code
_entity_poly.pdbx_strand_id
1 'polypeptide(L)'
;MKLKNFLPVLFVLVISSGCALVTDEYQANQRKVIAYLLEDLPLPKDAQIVKKPTVLLGTGKSITGRIILTSNFSPAENLIFYGNETLSTGWQLISSKVGEEVTLVYSKSGRFATIYIVHKASVRGFISGDSGSLVDISVVHPDSIGEQNPYDDLIYDNLPEIP
;
A
#
# COMPACT_ATOMS: atom_id res chain seq x y z
N MET A 1 -41.21 -26.78 26.44
CA MET A 1 -41.39 -25.77 25.38
C MET A 1 -40.16 -25.74 24.48
N LYS A 2 -40.30 -26.29 23.27
CA LYS A 2 -39.57 -26.02 22.01
C LYS A 2 -38.02 -25.93 21.99
N LEU A 3 -37.36 -27.09 22.02
CA LEU A 3 -35.98 -27.27 21.49
C LEU A 3 -35.90 -26.98 19.97
N LYS A 4 -37.05 -26.92 19.29
CA LYS A 4 -37.23 -26.62 17.86
C LYS A 4 -36.75 -25.21 17.45
N ASN A 5 -36.54 -24.31 18.41
CA ASN A 5 -36.11 -22.93 18.16
C ASN A 5 -34.58 -22.71 18.29
N PHE A 6 -33.81 -23.70 18.76
CA PHE A 6 -32.34 -23.59 18.89
C PHE A 6 -31.57 -24.00 17.62
N LEU A 7 -32.16 -24.86 16.78
CA LEU A 7 -31.58 -25.31 15.52
C LEU A 7 -31.23 -24.17 14.53
N PRO A 8 -32.07 -23.12 14.33
CA PRO A 8 -31.71 -22.02 13.42
C PRO A 8 -30.58 -21.14 13.97
N VAL A 9 -30.43 -21.02 15.29
CA VAL A 9 -29.37 -20.20 15.92
C VAL A 9 -28.00 -20.83 15.70
N LEU A 10 -27.90 -22.16 15.83
CA LEU A 10 -26.65 -22.89 15.58
C LEU A 10 -26.23 -22.82 14.11
N PHE A 11 -27.19 -22.85 13.18
CA PHE A 11 -26.91 -22.74 11.74
C PHE A 11 -26.36 -21.35 11.36
N VAL A 12 -26.88 -20.27 11.95
CA VAL A 12 -26.38 -18.90 11.74
C VAL A 12 -24.95 -18.72 12.29
N LEU A 13 -24.64 -19.31 13.45
CA LEU A 13 -23.30 -19.28 14.04
C LEU A 13 -22.26 -19.97 13.15
N VAL A 14 -22.60 -21.13 12.57
CA VAL A 14 -21.68 -21.88 11.70
C VAL A 14 -21.38 -21.13 10.39
N ILE A 15 -22.36 -20.42 9.81
CA ILE A 15 -22.15 -19.69 8.55
C ILE A 15 -21.30 -18.43 8.77
N SER A 16 -21.35 -17.82 9.96
CA SER A 16 -20.54 -16.63 10.28
C SER A 16 -19.04 -16.89 10.46
N SER A 17 -18.62 -18.15 10.67
CA SER A 17 -17.21 -18.49 10.87
C SER A 17 -16.41 -18.67 9.57
N GLY A 18 -17.04 -18.59 8.40
CA GLY A 18 -16.40 -18.90 7.10
C GLY A 18 -15.53 -17.80 6.48
N CYS A 19 -15.51 -16.58 7.01
CA CYS A 19 -14.94 -15.42 6.30
C CYS A 19 -13.46 -15.10 6.60
N ALA A 20 -12.77 -15.81 7.50
CA ALA A 20 -11.44 -15.39 7.98
C ALA A 20 -10.23 -16.06 7.29
N LEU A 21 -10.43 -17.15 6.55
CA LEU A 21 -9.31 -18.00 6.08
C LEU A 21 -8.61 -17.52 4.80
N VAL A 22 -9.30 -16.79 3.92
CA VAL A 22 -8.76 -16.43 2.59
C VAL A 22 -7.85 -15.19 2.63
N THR A 23 -7.97 -14.34 3.66
CA THR A 23 -7.21 -13.08 3.74
C THR A 23 -5.78 -13.29 4.23
N ASP A 24 -5.53 -14.27 5.09
CA ASP A 24 -4.25 -14.41 5.80
C ASP A 24 -3.14 -14.96 4.90
N GLU A 25 -3.44 -16.00 4.12
CA GLU A 25 -2.48 -16.58 3.15
C GLU A 25 -2.08 -15.56 2.06
N TYR A 26 -3.04 -14.77 1.58
CA TYR A 26 -2.76 -13.70 0.61
C TYR A 26 -1.80 -12.65 1.19
N GLN A 27 -2.07 -12.16 2.41
CA GLN A 27 -1.21 -11.17 3.07
C GLN A 27 0.20 -11.72 3.31
N ALA A 28 0.32 -12.96 3.79
CA ALA A 28 1.60 -13.61 4.04
C ALA A 28 2.42 -13.77 2.76
N ASN A 29 1.80 -14.23 1.67
CA ASN A 29 2.51 -14.43 0.40
C ASN A 29 2.90 -13.10 -0.25
N GLN A 30 2.02 -12.09 -0.22
CA GLN A 30 2.34 -10.78 -0.79
C GLN A 30 3.43 -10.04 0.00
N ARG A 31 3.43 -10.14 1.33
CA ARG A 31 4.52 -9.57 2.15
C ARG A 31 5.89 -10.14 1.76
N LYS A 32 5.97 -11.44 1.45
CA LYS A 32 7.23 -12.06 0.98
C LYS A 32 7.67 -11.50 -0.38
N VAL A 33 6.74 -11.39 -1.32
CA VAL A 33 7.00 -10.85 -2.66
C VAL A 33 7.43 -9.39 -2.57
N ILE A 34 6.74 -8.58 -1.77
CA ILE A 34 7.06 -7.17 -1.55
C ILE A 34 8.41 -7.01 -0.84
N ALA A 35 8.68 -7.79 0.21
CA ALA A 35 9.97 -7.75 0.91
C ALA A 35 11.14 -8.09 -0.02
N TYR A 36 10.94 -9.05 -0.92
CA TYR A 36 11.92 -9.37 -1.96
C TYR A 36 12.11 -8.22 -2.96
N LEU A 37 11.03 -7.56 -3.37
CA LEU A 37 11.06 -6.58 -4.45
C LEU A 37 11.41 -5.15 -3.99
N LEU A 38 11.14 -4.79 -2.74
CA LEU A 38 11.43 -3.47 -2.17
C LEU A 38 12.79 -3.38 -1.46
N GLU A 39 13.66 -4.40 -1.61
CA GLU A 39 15.02 -4.51 -1.06
C GLU A 39 15.20 -3.72 0.26
N ASP A 40 14.59 -4.24 1.32
CA ASP A 40 14.72 -3.78 2.70
C ASP A 40 13.89 -2.55 3.12
N LEU A 41 12.94 -2.07 2.31
CA LEU A 41 12.03 -1.04 2.80
C LEU A 41 11.18 -1.59 3.97
N PRO A 42 11.24 -0.99 5.18
CA PRO A 42 10.51 -1.48 6.33
C PRO A 42 9.00 -1.28 6.15
N LEU A 43 8.21 -2.27 6.58
CA LEU A 43 6.75 -2.18 6.58
C LEU A 43 6.23 -2.22 8.03
N PRO A 44 5.24 -1.39 8.40
CA PRO A 44 4.60 -1.46 9.70
C PRO A 44 4.02 -2.86 9.95
N LYS A 45 4.07 -3.31 11.21
CA LYS A 45 3.63 -4.68 11.56
C LYS A 45 2.16 -4.92 11.24
N ASP A 46 1.32 -3.91 11.40
CA ASP A 46 -0.13 -3.91 11.17
C ASP A 46 -0.52 -3.64 9.70
N ALA A 47 0.44 -3.33 8.82
CA ALA A 47 0.14 -2.94 7.45
C ALA A 47 -0.54 -4.06 6.66
N GLN A 48 -1.70 -3.79 6.09
CA GLN A 48 -2.43 -4.71 5.22
C GLN A 48 -2.29 -4.26 3.77
N ILE A 49 -1.85 -5.17 2.90
CA ILE A 49 -1.65 -4.90 1.47
C ILE A 49 -2.99 -4.86 0.76
N VAL A 50 -3.28 -3.74 0.11
CA VAL A 50 -4.48 -3.56 -0.71
C VAL A 50 -4.25 -4.25 -2.06
N LYS A 51 -5.11 -5.23 -2.37
CA LYS A 51 -4.94 -6.13 -3.53
C LYS A 51 -5.01 -5.45 -4.89
N LYS A 52 -5.76 -4.35 -5.00
CA LYS A 52 -5.83 -3.50 -6.20
C LYS A 52 -5.64 -2.06 -5.71
N PRO A 53 -4.72 -1.28 -6.28
CA PRO A 53 -3.96 -1.43 -7.53
C PRO A 53 -2.45 -1.66 -7.31
N THR A 54 -2.06 -2.59 -6.43
CA THR A 54 -0.65 -2.93 -6.23
C THR A 54 -0.05 -3.58 -7.48
N VAL A 55 1.03 -3.02 -8.03
CA VAL A 55 1.70 -3.46 -9.27
C VAL A 55 3.20 -3.41 -9.08
N LEU A 56 3.90 -4.49 -9.43
CA LEU A 56 5.36 -4.57 -9.38
C LEU A 56 5.86 -5.09 -10.73
N LEU A 57 6.76 -4.35 -11.37
CA LEU A 57 7.30 -4.62 -12.71
C LEU A 57 8.83 -4.56 -12.67
N GLY A 58 9.48 -5.38 -13.49
CA GLY A 58 10.95 -5.42 -13.60
C GLY A 58 11.58 -6.69 -13.04
N THR A 59 12.91 -6.78 -13.16
CA THR A 59 13.71 -7.96 -12.78
C THR A 59 15.02 -7.53 -12.13
N GLY A 60 15.47 -8.27 -11.11
CA GLY A 60 16.76 -8.01 -10.45
C GLY A 60 16.76 -6.67 -9.71
N LYS A 61 17.74 -5.80 -10.00
CA LYS A 61 17.91 -4.50 -9.32
C LYS A 61 17.08 -3.35 -9.91
N SER A 62 16.48 -3.56 -11.09
CA SER A 62 15.69 -2.56 -11.82
C SER A 62 14.20 -2.82 -11.64
N ILE A 63 13.77 -2.97 -10.39
CA ILE A 63 12.36 -3.16 -10.05
C ILE A 63 11.72 -1.78 -9.88
N THR A 64 10.62 -1.58 -10.60
CA THR A 64 9.74 -0.43 -10.47
C THR A 64 8.34 -0.90 -10.07
N GLY A 65 7.72 -0.26 -9.09
CA GLY A 65 6.41 -0.70 -8.65
C GLY A 65 5.74 0.25 -7.67
N ARG A 66 4.47 -0.03 -7.40
CA ARG A 66 3.63 0.69 -6.46
C ARG A 66 2.88 -0.31 -5.60
N ILE A 67 2.91 -0.09 -4.29
CA ILE A 67 2.14 -0.86 -3.31
C ILE A 67 1.25 0.10 -2.52
N ILE A 68 0.02 -0.31 -2.26
CA ILE A 68 -0.87 0.42 -1.35
C ILE A 68 -1.11 -0.43 -0.11
N LEU A 69 -0.96 0.20 1.04
CA LEU A 69 -1.11 -0.40 2.36
C LEU A 69 -2.16 0.38 3.15
N THR A 70 -2.90 -0.32 4.00
CA THR A 70 -3.68 0.31 5.08
C THR A 70 -3.07 -0.05 6.42
N SER A 71 -2.97 0.92 7.31
CA SER A 71 -2.48 0.77 8.68
C SER A 71 -3.48 1.39 9.65
N ASN A 72 -3.57 0.85 10.85
CA ASN A 72 -4.34 1.43 11.95
C ASN A 72 -3.58 2.56 12.65
N PHE A 73 -2.29 2.74 12.35
CA PHE A 73 -1.53 3.90 12.79
C PHE A 73 -1.91 5.15 12.02
N SER A 74 -1.85 6.28 12.72
CA SER A 74 -2.06 7.61 12.16
C SER A 74 -0.97 8.02 11.17
N PRO A 75 -1.25 9.00 10.29
CA PRO A 75 -0.22 9.54 9.41
C PRO A 75 1.04 10.02 10.15
N ALA A 76 0.87 10.60 11.34
CA ALA A 76 1.98 11.05 12.19
C ALA A 76 2.82 9.89 12.74
N GLU A 77 2.17 8.82 13.21
CA GLU A 77 2.88 7.61 13.68
C GLU A 77 3.61 6.90 12.53
N ASN A 78 2.98 6.80 11.36
CA ASN A 78 3.63 6.22 10.18
C ASN A 78 4.76 7.12 9.66
N LEU A 79 4.63 8.45 9.74
CA LEU A 79 5.74 9.37 9.47
C LEU A 79 6.94 9.08 10.38
N ILE A 80 6.72 8.90 11.68
CA ILE A 80 7.80 8.57 12.63
C ILE A 80 8.42 7.22 12.28
N PHE A 81 7.59 6.20 12.00
CA PHE A 81 8.05 4.87 11.61
C PHE A 81 8.95 4.92 10.36
N TYR A 82 8.46 5.48 9.26
CA TYR A 82 9.23 5.55 8.02
C TYR A 82 10.43 6.48 8.16
N GLY A 83 10.31 7.57 8.92
CA GLY A 83 11.40 8.49 9.22
C GLY A 83 12.59 7.81 9.90
N ASN A 84 12.34 6.88 10.81
CA ASN A 84 13.41 6.20 11.57
C ASN A 84 13.86 4.89 10.92
N GLU A 85 12.92 4.00 10.61
CA GLU A 85 13.24 2.65 10.14
C GLU A 85 13.76 2.65 8.70
N THR A 86 13.29 3.56 7.84
CA THR A 86 13.77 3.60 6.44
C THR A 86 15.24 4.04 6.40
N LEU A 87 15.62 4.99 7.25
CA LEU A 87 17.01 5.43 7.36
C LEU A 87 17.93 4.32 7.92
N SER A 88 17.44 3.48 8.83
CA SER A 88 18.23 2.39 9.43
C SER A 88 18.61 1.29 8.44
N THR A 89 17.91 1.20 7.30
CA THR A 89 18.15 0.22 6.23
C THR A 89 18.99 0.77 5.06
N GLY A 90 19.61 1.94 5.27
CA GLY A 90 20.57 2.56 4.34
C GLY A 90 19.95 3.43 3.25
N TRP A 91 18.64 3.67 3.30
CA TRP A 91 18.01 4.68 2.45
C TRP A 91 18.33 6.08 2.97
N GLN A 92 18.45 7.05 2.06
CA GLN A 92 18.70 8.44 2.38
C GLN A 92 17.48 9.29 2.05
N LEU A 93 16.98 10.07 3.02
CA LEU A 93 15.87 10.99 2.78
C LEU A 93 16.36 12.17 1.92
N ILE A 94 15.77 12.35 0.73
CA ILE A 94 16.12 13.43 -0.21
C ILE A 94 15.07 14.52 -0.29
N SER A 95 13.81 14.23 0.07
CA SER A 95 12.73 15.21 0.13
C SER A 95 11.67 14.80 1.14
N SER A 96 11.08 15.78 1.81
CA SER A 96 9.98 15.57 2.76
C SER A 96 9.00 16.73 2.70
N LYS A 97 7.71 16.39 2.61
CA LYS A 97 6.57 17.30 2.76
C LYS A 97 5.70 16.74 3.87
N VAL A 98 5.44 17.55 4.90
CA VAL A 98 4.62 17.17 6.05
C VAL A 98 3.49 18.19 6.19
N GLY A 99 2.24 17.71 6.15
CA GLY A 99 1.02 18.50 6.31
C GLY A 99 -0.16 17.57 6.66
N GLU A 100 -1.37 17.88 6.14
CA GLU A 100 -2.51 16.94 6.18
C GLU A 100 -2.18 15.62 5.47
N GLU A 101 -1.35 15.72 4.43
CA GLU A 101 -0.77 14.59 3.71
C GLU A 101 0.75 14.66 3.86
N VAL A 102 1.36 13.48 3.97
CA VAL A 102 2.81 13.36 4.12
C VAL A 102 3.39 12.73 2.86
N THR A 103 4.49 13.27 2.37
CA THR A 103 5.27 12.70 1.26
C THR A 103 6.73 12.64 1.67
N LEU A 104 7.31 11.45 1.66
CA LEU A 104 8.74 11.22 1.89
C LEU A 104 9.35 10.64 0.63
N VAL A 105 10.49 11.17 0.21
CA VAL A 105 11.24 10.63 -0.93
C VAL A 105 12.61 10.21 -0.44
N TYR A 106 12.94 8.95 -0.69
CA TYR A 106 14.20 8.34 -0.32
C TYR A 106 14.98 7.90 -1.56
N SER A 107 16.31 7.84 -1.45
CA SER A 107 17.18 7.24 -2.45
C SER A 107 18.07 6.14 -1.87
N LYS A 108 18.32 5.08 -2.65
CA LYS A 108 19.26 4.00 -2.32
C LYS A 108 19.74 3.34 -3.61
N SER A 109 21.05 3.34 -3.83
CA SER A 109 21.70 2.66 -4.96
C SER A 109 21.08 3.01 -6.34
N GLY A 110 20.78 4.30 -6.58
CA GLY A 110 20.19 4.78 -7.83
C GLY A 110 18.67 4.65 -7.93
N ARG A 111 18.03 3.98 -6.96
CA ARG A 111 16.56 3.87 -6.87
C ARG A 111 15.99 5.01 -6.05
N PHE A 112 14.75 5.37 -6.35
CA PHE A 112 13.97 6.34 -5.60
C PHE A 112 12.71 5.68 -5.05
N ALA A 113 12.45 5.86 -3.77
CA ALA A 113 11.23 5.40 -3.11
C ALA A 113 10.42 6.62 -2.65
N THR A 114 9.18 6.74 -3.08
CA THR A 114 8.24 7.76 -2.62
C THR A 114 7.19 7.10 -1.74
N ILE A 115 7.10 7.55 -0.50
CA ILE A 115 6.13 7.13 0.50
C ILE A 115 5.15 8.27 0.70
N TYR A 116 3.91 8.06 0.30
CA TYR A 116 2.81 8.99 0.45
C TYR A 116 1.83 8.46 1.51
N ILE A 117 1.51 9.27 2.51
CA ILE A 117 0.71 8.87 3.66
C ILE A 117 -0.45 9.85 3.83
N VAL A 118 -1.66 9.30 3.91
CA VAL A 118 -2.89 10.07 4.10
C VAL A 118 -3.80 9.39 5.12
N HIS A 119 -4.78 10.13 5.63
CA HIS A 119 -5.83 9.54 6.44
C HIS A 119 -6.63 8.50 5.65
N LYS A 120 -6.99 7.40 6.31
CA LYS A 120 -7.84 6.38 5.72
C LYS A 120 -9.28 6.91 5.65
N ALA A 121 -9.76 7.19 4.44
CA ALA A 121 -11.17 7.54 4.22
C ALA A 121 -12.06 6.31 4.51
N SER A 122 -12.73 6.29 5.66
CA SER A 122 -13.71 5.24 5.97
C SER A 122 -14.97 5.83 6.59
N VAL A 123 -16.14 5.37 6.12
CA VAL A 123 -17.46 5.80 6.65
C VAL A 123 -17.57 5.46 8.14
N ARG A 124 -16.94 4.36 8.58
CA ARG A 124 -16.83 3.99 9.99
C ARG A 124 -15.93 4.95 10.77
N GLY A 125 -14.87 5.44 10.15
CA GLY A 125 -13.93 6.39 10.74
C GLY A 125 -14.52 7.74 11.05
N PHE A 126 -15.49 8.19 10.26
CA PHE A 126 -16.26 9.39 10.54
C PHE A 126 -17.10 9.29 11.83
N ILE A 127 -17.54 8.08 12.21
CA ILE A 127 -18.43 7.84 13.36
C ILE A 127 -17.65 7.35 14.58
N SER A 128 -16.51 6.69 14.38
CA SER A 128 -15.72 6.02 15.42
C SER A 128 -14.37 6.69 15.71
N GLY A 129 -13.99 7.74 14.98
CA GLY A 129 -12.68 8.37 15.10
C GLY A 129 -11.54 7.47 14.64
N ASP A 130 -11.74 6.71 13.55
CA ASP A 130 -10.69 5.84 12.98
C ASP A 130 -9.52 6.71 12.52
N SER A 131 -8.42 6.64 13.27
CA SER A 131 -7.21 7.41 13.04
C SER A 131 -6.24 6.71 12.09
N GLY A 132 -6.62 5.59 11.47
CA GLY A 132 -5.76 4.85 10.56
C GLY A 132 -5.36 5.63 9.31
N SER A 133 -4.39 5.09 8.59
CA SER A 133 -3.82 5.70 7.40
C SER A 133 -3.80 4.76 6.20
N LEU A 134 -3.79 5.38 5.02
CA LEU A 134 -3.45 4.75 3.78
C LEU A 134 -2.02 5.18 3.42
N VAL A 135 -1.18 4.20 3.12
CA VAL A 135 0.21 4.41 2.73
C VAL A 135 0.39 3.90 1.30
N ASP A 136 0.79 4.79 0.42
CA ASP A 136 1.11 4.51 -0.98
C ASP A 136 2.62 4.61 -1.16
N ILE A 137 3.25 3.50 -1.54
CA ILE A 137 4.70 3.42 -1.70
C ILE A 137 4.97 3.11 -3.15
N SER A 138 5.72 3.97 -3.82
CA SER A 138 6.24 3.72 -5.15
C SER A 138 7.75 3.65 -5.11
N VAL A 139 8.33 2.73 -5.86
CA VAL A 139 9.78 2.62 -6.07
C VAL A 139 10.04 2.64 -7.56
N VAL A 140 11.02 3.43 -7.97
CA VAL A 140 11.43 3.57 -9.36
C VAL A 140 12.94 3.47 -9.48
N HIS A 141 13.40 2.82 -10.55
CA HIS A 141 14.79 2.87 -10.98
C HIS A 141 14.86 3.61 -12.32
N PRO A 142 15.70 4.65 -12.49
CA PRO A 142 15.80 5.45 -13.73
C PRO A 142 15.96 4.60 -14.99
N ASP A 143 16.81 3.57 -14.92
CA ASP A 143 17.05 2.63 -16.03
C ASP A 143 15.86 1.69 -16.36
N SER A 144 14.72 1.80 -15.66
CA SER A 144 13.51 1.02 -16.01
C SER A 144 12.74 1.62 -17.19
N ILE A 145 13.11 2.82 -17.64
CA ILE A 145 12.48 3.53 -18.75
C ILE A 145 13.41 3.49 -19.97
N GLY A 146 13.01 2.74 -21.00
CA GLY A 146 13.76 2.64 -22.26
C GLY A 146 13.56 3.85 -23.19
N GLU A 147 12.36 4.43 -23.20
CA GLU A 147 11.99 5.61 -23.99
C GLU A 147 11.51 6.71 -23.04
N GLN A 148 12.18 7.87 -23.06
CA GLN A 148 11.93 8.95 -22.09
C GLN A 148 10.57 9.65 -22.29
N ASN A 149 10.10 9.74 -23.54
CA ASN A 149 8.75 10.20 -23.83
C ASN A 149 8.02 9.21 -24.75
N PRO A 150 7.45 8.12 -24.20
CA PRO A 150 6.70 7.14 -25.00
C PRO A 150 5.37 7.69 -25.52
N TYR A 151 5.07 8.96 -25.23
CA TYR A 151 3.83 9.64 -25.59
C TYR A 151 4.05 10.75 -26.63
N ASP A 152 5.24 10.85 -27.23
CA ASP A 152 5.55 11.88 -28.25
C ASP A 152 4.54 11.88 -29.41
N ASP A 153 3.94 10.73 -29.73
CA ASP A 153 2.91 10.59 -30.77
C ASP A 153 1.48 10.93 -30.28
N LEU A 154 1.26 11.18 -28.98
CA LEU A 154 -0.03 11.55 -28.43
C LEU A 154 -0.26 13.07 -28.55
N ILE A 155 -0.89 13.48 -29.65
CA ILE A 155 -1.24 14.87 -29.91
C ILE A 155 -2.53 15.20 -29.15
N TYR A 156 -2.46 16.15 -28.21
CA TYR A 156 -3.60 16.59 -27.38
C TYR A 156 -4.82 17.01 -28.22
N ASP A 157 -4.59 17.69 -29.34
CA ASP A 157 -5.64 18.16 -30.24
C ASP A 157 -6.29 17.03 -31.08
N ASN A 158 -5.70 15.83 -31.06
CA ASN A 158 -6.22 14.62 -31.71
C ASN A 158 -6.70 13.57 -30.69
N LEU A 159 -6.93 13.98 -29.44
CA LEU A 159 -7.61 13.10 -28.50
C LEU A 159 -8.98 12.76 -29.10
N PRO A 160 -9.37 11.47 -29.12
CA PRO A 160 -10.70 11.12 -29.54
C PRO A 160 -11.68 11.88 -28.65
N GLU A 161 -12.55 12.70 -29.25
CA GLU A 161 -13.77 13.15 -28.60
C GLU A 161 -14.63 11.90 -28.36
N ILE A 162 -14.35 11.16 -27.29
CA ILE A 162 -15.17 10.01 -26.92
C ILE A 162 -16.54 10.57 -26.49
N PRO A 163 -17.66 10.04 -26.98
CA PRO A 163 -19.01 10.48 -26.58
C PRO A 163 -19.30 10.28 -25.09
#